data_AF-A0A1S3YU52-F1
#
_entry.id   AF-A0A1S3YU52-F1
#
_cell.length_a   1.000
_cell.length_b   1.000
_cell.length_c   1.000
_cell.angle_alpha   90.00
_cell.angle_beta   90.00
_cell.angle_gamma   90.00
#
_symmetry.space_group_name_H-M   'P 1'
#
loop_
_entity.id
_entity.type
_entity.pdbx_description
1 polymer ?
#
loop_
_entity_poly.entity_id
_entity_poly.type
_entity_poly.pdbx_seq_one_letter_code
_entity_poly.pdbx_strand_id
1 'polypeptide(L)'
;MELLRSSLELGDGEGVTFMSDIQKGLLDAVSTVVPKSHHRWCVRHLKDNWSKNWRGLEKKKLLWWCAWSTYEEEFKDHLNTMGDINENAAKDLIWYPPQNWCRSYFDTTCKNYMVMTMLKDREEERRIWRGEFSPYAMELLNDFTQNAQGCEVVFNGDNGYEVVEGAHRHTVNLLLKKCTCRTWDLSGIPCPHAIKALDNNKEDPLSEVHWWYSKKAYMLVYMHKLQPVRGDKF
;
A
#
# COMPACT_ATOMS: atom_id res chain seq x y z
N MET A 1 19.44 12.28 11.17
CA MET A 1 19.17 10.93 10.61
C MET A 1 20.21 9.89 11.04
N GLU A 2 21.48 10.26 11.28
CA GLU A 2 22.53 9.30 11.70
C GLU A 2 22.21 8.56 13.00
N LEU A 3 21.71 9.27 14.02
CA LEU A 3 21.26 8.63 15.27
C LEU A 3 20.19 7.55 15.03
N LEU A 4 19.24 7.81 14.12
CA LEU A 4 18.20 6.84 13.76
C LEU A 4 18.81 5.61 13.06
N ARG A 5 19.73 5.83 12.10
CA ARG A 5 20.46 4.76 11.40
C ARG A 5 21.16 3.84 12.39
N SER A 6 21.87 4.41 13.37
CA SER A 6 22.60 3.66 14.39
C SER A 6 21.67 2.97 15.38
N SER A 7 20.64 3.64 15.88
CA SER A 7 19.71 3.06 16.87
C SER A 7 18.87 1.90 16.31
N LEU A 8 18.61 1.88 15.01
CA LEU A 8 17.83 0.83 14.35
C LEU A 8 18.71 -0.11 13.51
N GLU A 9 20.04 0.00 13.61
CA GLU A 9 21.01 -0.83 12.89
C GLU A 9 20.73 -0.93 11.37
N LEU A 10 20.33 0.17 10.74
CA LEU A 10 19.77 0.17 9.38
C LEU A 10 20.81 -0.08 8.27
N GLY A 11 22.10 -0.14 8.59
CA GLY A 11 23.15 -0.22 7.57
C GLY A 11 23.02 0.92 6.56
N ASP A 12 23.08 0.61 5.26
CA ASP A 12 22.83 1.59 4.18
C ASP A 12 21.35 1.74 3.81
N GLY A 13 20.44 1.04 4.52
CA GLY A 13 18.99 1.11 4.31
C GLY A 13 18.41 0.03 3.40
N GLU A 14 19.16 -1.04 3.07
CA GLU A 14 18.64 -2.13 2.24
C GLU A 14 17.39 -2.77 2.87
N GLY A 15 16.34 -2.96 2.06
CA GLY A 15 15.07 -3.54 2.52
C GLY A 15 14.23 -2.61 3.41
N VAL A 16 14.65 -1.35 3.60
CA VAL A 16 13.93 -0.34 4.39
C VAL A 16 13.22 0.64 3.46
N THR A 17 11.97 0.95 3.77
CA THR A 17 11.21 2.02 3.10
C THR A 17 10.91 3.15 4.08
N PHE A 18 11.38 4.35 3.76
CA PHE A 18 11.00 5.57 4.47
C PHE A 18 9.79 6.23 3.83
N MET A 19 8.97 6.88 4.66
CA MET A 19 7.91 7.76 4.20
C MET A 19 8.08 9.15 4.78
N SER A 20 8.05 10.18 3.92
CA SER A 20 8.19 11.58 4.34
C SER A 20 7.14 12.51 3.75
N ASP A 21 7.06 13.70 4.31
CA ASP A 21 6.18 14.81 3.93
C ASP A 21 6.65 15.62 2.71
N ILE A 22 7.62 15.11 1.94
CA ILE A 22 8.18 15.75 0.73
C ILE A 22 9.03 16.99 1.07
N GLN A 23 9.42 17.19 2.32
CA GLN A 23 10.35 18.26 2.67
C GLN A 23 11.74 17.99 2.09
N LYS A 24 12.25 18.89 1.25
CA LYS A 24 13.53 18.73 0.53
C LYS A 24 14.69 18.37 1.45
N GLY A 25 14.82 19.04 2.60
CA GLY A 25 15.89 18.75 3.57
C GLY A 25 15.83 17.33 4.15
N LEU A 26 14.64 16.74 4.26
CA LEU A 26 14.49 15.36 4.72
C LEU A 26 14.83 14.36 3.62
N LEU A 27 14.48 14.65 2.35
CA LEU A 27 14.88 13.84 1.19
C LEU A 27 16.41 13.77 1.06
N ASP A 28 17.07 14.92 1.18
CA ASP A 28 18.52 15.03 1.10
C ASP A 28 19.19 14.29 2.27
N ALA A 29 18.63 14.40 3.49
CA ALA A 29 19.15 13.71 4.66
C ALA A 29 19.00 12.17 4.58
N VAL A 30 17.88 11.66 4.06
CA VAL A 30 17.66 10.20 3.90
C VAL A 30 18.62 9.65 2.85
N SER A 31 18.72 10.30 1.69
CA SER A 31 19.62 9.86 0.60
C SER A 31 21.10 9.89 0.99
N THR A 32 21.50 10.81 1.89
CA THR A 32 22.87 10.87 2.41
C THR A 32 23.16 9.77 3.44
N VAL A 33 22.24 9.54 4.37
CA VAL A 33 22.51 8.67 5.54
C VAL A 33 22.20 7.18 5.25
N VAL A 34 21.19 6.90 4.42
CA VAL A 34 20.71 5.54 4.09
C VAL A 34 20.41 5.45 2.59
N PRO A 35 21.45 5.51 1.73
CA PRO A 35 21.30 5.69 0.29
C PRO A 35 20.61 4.52 -0.44
N LYS A 36 20.58 3.32 0.15
CA LYS A 36 19.95 2.13 -0.44
C LYS A 36 18.51 1.93 0.01
N SER A 37 17.97 2.84 0.82
CA SER A 37 16.57 2.79 1.25
C SER A 37 15.62 3.23 0.15
N HIS A 38 14.45 2.59 0.11
CA HIS A 38 13.33 3.08 -0.69
C HIS A 38 12.70 4.29 -0.01
N HIS A 39 12.20 5.23 -0.80
CA HIS A 39 11.65 6.47 -0.27
C HIS A 39 10.31 6.84 -0.93
N ARG A 40 9.25 6.76 -0.13
CA ARG A 40 7.87 7.06 -0.53
C ARG A 40 7.43 8.42 0.01
N TRP A 41 6.61 9.11 -0.77
CA TRP A 41 6.02 10.40 -0.43
C TRP A 41 4.66 10.18 0.20
N CYS A 42 4.43 10.91 1.28
CA CYS A 42 3.18 10.89 2.00
C CYS A 42 2.08 11.53 1.14
N VAL A 43 1.17 10.71 0.63
CA VAL A 43 0.04 11.16 -0.21
C VAL A 43 -0.85 12.16 0.52
N ARG A 44 -0.96 12.09 1.85
CA ARG A 44 -1.69 13.10 2.64
C ARG A 44 -1.07 14.49 2.47
N HIS A 45 0.24 14.61 2.61
CA HIS A 45 0.96 15.88 2.43
C HIS A 45 0.98 16.32 0.96
N LEU A 46 1.14 15.37 0.03
CA LEU A 46 0.99 15.64 -1.40
C LEU A 46 -0.37 16.26 -1.70
N LYS A 47 -1.46 15.62 -1.24
CA LYS A 47 -2.82 16.13 -1.38
C LYS A 47 -2.95 17.52 -0.80
N ASP A 48 -2.41 17.79 0.38
CA ASP A 48 -2.54 19.08 1.04
C ASP A 48 -1.79 20.18 0.29
N ASN A 49 -0.62 19.89 -0.28
CA ASN A 49 0.10 20.79 -1.17
C ASN A 49 -0.63 21.02 -2.50
N TRP A 50 -1.07 19.95 -3.16
CA TRP A 50 -1.80 20.01 -4.41
C TRP A 50 -3.16 20.72 -4.26
N SER A 51 -3.84 20.52 -3.14
CA SER A 51 -5.14 21.15 -2.83
C SER A 51 -5.06 22.67 -2.61
N LYS A 52 -3.87 23.25 -2.47
CA LYS A 52 -3.68 24.71 -2.43
C LYS A 52 -4.10 25.35 -3.75
N ASN A 53 -3.77 24.68 -4.86
CA ASN A 53 -4.11 25.12 -6.22
C ASN A 53 -5.43 24.50 -6.71
N TRP A 54 -5.74 23.28 -6.27
CA TRP A 54 -6.86 22.49 -6.80
C TRP A 54 -7.89 22.13 -5.72
N ARG A 55 -8.92 22.97 -5.59
CA ARG A 55 -10.05 22.72 -4.67
C ARG A 55 -11.11 21.81 -5.32
N GLY A 56 -11.87 21.10 -4.49
CA GLY A 56 -12.98 20.23 -4.89
C GLY A 56 -12.87 18.82 -4.31
N LEU A 57 -13.99 18.26 -3.84
CA LEU A 57 -14.01 16.94 -3.21
C LEU A 57 -13.76 15.81 -4.22
N GLU A 58 -14.37 15.93 -5.41
CA GLU A 58 -14.24 14.95 -6.49
C GLU A 58 -12.79 14.78 -6.97
N LYS A 59 -12.12 15.90 -7.24
CA LYS A 59 -10.68 15.96 -7.53
C LYS A 59 -9.82 15.30 -6.45
N LYS A 60 -10.14 15.51 -5.18
CA LYS A 60 -9.44 14.87 -4.05
C LYS A 60 -9.68 13.36 -4.01
N LYS A 61 -10.89 12.89 -4.34
CA LYS A 61 -11.19 11.46 -4.44
C LYS A 61 -10.37 10.82 -5.57
N LEU A 62 -10.35 11.43 -6.75
CA LEU A 62 -9.56 10.96 -7.89
C LEU A 62 -8.05 10.93 -7.60
N LEU A 63 -7.52 11.91 -6.86
CA LEU A 63 -6.12 11.87 -6.40
C LEU A 63 -5.85 10.66 -5.52
N TRP A 64 -6.74 10.36 -4.56
CA TRP A 64 -6.61 9.18 -3.71
C TRP A 64 -6.73 7.89 -4.52
N TRP A 65 -7.65 7.82 -5.48
CA TRP A 65 -7.77 6.68 -6.38
C TRP A 65 -6.50 6.48 -7.21
N CYS A 66 -5.94 7.53 -7.80
CA CYS A 66 -4.64 7.47 -8.48
C CYS A 66 -3.54 6.93 -7.53
N ALA A 67 -3.47 7.44 -6.30
CA ALA A 67 -2.45 7.01 -5.35
C ALA A 67 -2.63 5.55 -4.91
N TRP A 68 -3.87 5.08 -4.85
CA TRP A 68 -4.23 3.72 -4.46
C TRP A 68 -4.20 2.71 -5.60
N SER A 69 -4.17 3.17 -6.86
CA SER A 69 -4.10 2.29 -8.01
C SER A 69 -2.94 1.31 -7.91
N THR A 70 -3.23 0.02 -8.06
CA THR A 70 -2.25 -1.05 -7.83
C THR A 70 -1.57 -1.49 -9.11
N TYR A 71 -2.11 -1.14 -10.27
CA TYR A 71 -1.52 -1.34 -11.60
C TYR A 71 -1.66 -0.10 -12.49
N GLU A 72 -0.86 -0.02 -13.55
CA GLU A 72 -0.70 1.21 -14.33
C GLU A 72 -1.95 1.62 -15.13
N GLU A 73 -2.73 0.66 -15.62
CA GLU A 73 -3.93 0.94 -16.40
C GLU A 73 -5.00 1.64 -15.54
N GLU A 74 -5.29 1.10 -14.36
CA GLU A 74 -6.20 1.73 -13.39
C GLU A 74 -5.73 3.14 -12.99
N PHE A 75 -4.41 3.34 -12.83
CA PHE A 75 -3.86 4.67 -12.58
C PHE A 75 -4.15 5.63 -13.74
N LYS A 76 -3.95 5.18 -14.98
CA LYS A 76 -4.21 5.98 -16.19
C LYS A 76 -5.71 6.30 -16.31
N ASP A 77 -6.59 5.37 -15.99
CA ASP A 77 -8.05 5.59 -16.04
C ASP A 77 -8.51 6.64 -15.04
N HIS A 78 -8.04 6.58 -13.79
CA HIS A 78 -8.32 7.61 -12.79
C HIS A 78 -7.73 8.98 -13.17
N LEU A 79 -6.53 9.00 -13.76
CA LEU A 79 -5.89 10.23 -14.19
C LEU A 79 -6.61 10.86 -15.38
N ASN A 80 -7.05 10.06 -16.35
CA ASN A 80 -7.86 10.51 -17.49
C ASN A 80 -9.19 11.09 -17.01
N THR A 81 -9.89 10.40 -16.10
CA THR A 81 -11.12 10.90 -15.46
C THR A 81 -10.90 12.24 -14.76
N MET A 82 -9.75 12.44 -14.10
CA MET A 82 -9.38 13.74 -13.54
C MET A 82 -9.14 14.79 -14.62
N GLY A 83 -8.51 14.41 -15.73
CA GLY A 83 -8.25 15.27 -16.88
C GLY A 83 -9.53 15.78 -17.54
N ASP A 84 -10.55 14.92 -17.66
CA ASP A 84 -11.87 15.28 -18.19
C ASP A 84 -12.56 16.34 -17.33
N ILE A 85 -12.33 16.32 -16.01
CA ILE A 85 -12.83 17.35 -15.08
C ILE A 85 -11.95 18.60 -15.12
N ASN A 86 -10.63 18.42 -15.09
CA ASN A 86 -9.65 19.49 -15.09
C ASN A 86 -8.26 18.99 -15.53
N GLU A 87 -7.94 19.25 -16.79
CA GLU A 87 -6.68 18.86 -17.41
C GLU A 87 -5.44 19.40 -16.66
N ASN A 88 -5.48 20.65 -16.21
CA ASN A 88 -4.35 21.26 -15.50
C ASN A 88 -4.13 20.63 -14.12
N ALA A 89 -5.20 20.23 -13.43
CA ALA A 89 -5.10 19.54 -12.16
C ALA A 89 -4.41 18.17 -12.32
N ALA A 90 -4.74 17.44 -13.40
CA ALA A 90 -4.08 16.18 -13.74
C ALA A 90 -2.60 16.37 -14.08
N LYS A 91 -2.26 17.40 -14.89
CA LYS A 91 -0.86 17.76 -15.21
C LYS A 91 -0.04 18.13 -13.97
N ASP A 92 -0.61 18.94 -13.07
CA ASP A 92 0.02 19.29 -11.80
C ASP A 92 0.21 18.08 -10.87
N LEU A 93 -0.69 17.09 -10.95
CA LEU A 93 -0.56 15.87 -10.15
C LEU A 93 0.63 15.02 -10.61
N ILE A 94 0.79 14.84 -11.93
CA ILE A 94 1.91 14.06 -12.49
C ILE A 94 3.24 14.83 -12.52
N TRP A 95 3.23 16.14 -12.20
CA TRP A 95 4.47 16.86 -11.88
C TRP A 95 5.17 16.25 -10.66
N TYR A 96 4.42 15.69 -9.72
CA TYR A 96 4.95 14.82 -8.68
C TYR A 96 5.26 13.43 -9.29
N PRO A 97 6.49 12.92 -9.24
CA PRO A 97 6.85 11.62 -9.82
C PRO A 97 6.01 10.48 -9.24
N PRO A 98 5.18 9.77 -10.04
CA PRO A 98 4.30 8.70 -9.56
C PRO A 98 5.04 7.57 -8.82
N GLN A 99 6.31 7.32 -9.16
CA GLN A 99 7.19 6.34 -8.50
C GLN A 99 7.32 6.57 -7.00
N ASN A 100 7.14 7.82 -6.55
CA ASN A 100 7.28 8.17 -5.15
C ASN A 100 5.96 8.13 -4.38
N TRP A 101 4.78 8.17 -5.01
CA TRP A 101 3.51 8.31 -4.28
C TRP A 101 2.38 7.37 -4.73
N CYS A 102 2.48 6.74 -5.90
CA CYS A 102 1.46 5.87 -6.46
C CYS A 102 1.88 4.39 -6.34
N ARG A 103 0.95 3.56 -5.85
CA ARG A 103 1.19 2.14 -5.55
C ARG A 103 1.57 1.32 -6.76
N SER A 104 1.02 1.62 -7.93
CA SER A 104 1.31 0.91 -9.18
C SER A 104 2.77 1.05 -9.60
N TYR A 105 3.54 1.97 -9.02
CA TYR A 105 4.97 2.15 -9.30
C TYR A 105 5.88 1.77 -8.12
N PHE A 106 5.32 1.36 -6.98
CA PHE A 106 6.12 0.93 -5.84
C PHE A 106 6.76 -0.44 -6.07
N ASP A 107 7.87 -0.68 -5.39
CA ASP A 107 8.45 -2.01 -5.27
C ASP A 107 7.54 -2.92 -4.43
N THR A 108 7.64 -4.23 -4.65
CA THR A 108 6.89 -5.26 -3.90
C THR A 108 7.68 -5.84 -2.73
N THR A 109 8.83 -5.26 -2.38
CA THR A 109 9.71 -5.76 -1.31
C THR A 109 9.07 -5.47 0.05
N CYS A 110 8.55 -4.25 0.22
CA CYS A 110 7.82 -3.87 1.43
C CYS A 110 6.30 -3.96 1.22
N LYS A 111 5.68 -5.01 1.78
CA LYS A 111 4.21 -5.16 1.81
C LYS A 111 3.60 -4.19 2.82
N ASN A 112 2.84 -3.22 2.33
CA ASN A 112 2.11 -2.29 3.18
C ASN A 112 0.86 -1.77 2.45
N TYR A 113 -0.31 -2.20 2.93
CA TYR A 113 -1.60 -1.76 2.40
C TYR A 113 -2.02 -0.35 2.86
N MET A 114 -1.33 0.28 3.81
CA MET A 114 -1.66 1.60 4.35
C MET A 114 -0.50 2.59 4.22
N VAL A 115 -0.69 3.63 3.41
CA VAL A 115 0.28 4.72 3.32
C VAL A 115 0.25 5.58 4.60
N MET A 116 -0.77 5.52 5.47
CA MET A 116 -1.00 6.64 6.41
C MET A 116 -1.35 6.36 7.87
N THR A 117 -1.49 5.11 8.34
CA THR A 117 -2.07 4.90 9.68
C THR A 117 -1.47 3.72 10.42
N MET A 118 -0.17 3.75 10.68
CA MET A 118 0.41 2.81 11.64
C MET A 118 0.67 3.44 13.00
N LEU A 119 0.80 4.76 13.15
CA LEU A 119 1.40 5.36 14.36
C LEU A 119 0.45 5.91 15.43
N LYS A 120 -0.85 6.12 15.16
CA LYS A 120 -1.67 6.92 16.08
C LYS A 120 -2.38 6.16 17.21
N ASP A 121 -2.89 4.95 17.02
CA ASP A 121 -3.83 4.38 18.01
C ASP A 121 -3.45 2.95 18.46
N ARG A 122 -2.37 2.80 19.24
CA ARG A 122 -1.69 1.50 19.39
C ARG A 122 -2.01 0.65 20.62
N GLU A 123 -2.72 1.19 21.63
CA GLU A 123 -2.94 0.45 22.89
C GLU A 123 -4.41 0.05 23.10
N GLU A 124 -5.36 0.84 22.61
CA GLU A 124 -6.80 0.52 22.67
C GLU A 124 -7.20 -0.51 21.61
N GLU A 125 -6.61 -0.47 20.40
CA GLU A 125 -6.85 -1.44 19.33
C GLU A 125 -6.59 -2.89 19.77
N ARG A 126 -5.61 -3.12 20.67
CA ARG A 126 -5.31 -4.46 21.22
C ARG A 126 -6.52 -5.10 21.87
N ARG A 127 -7.38 -4.32 22.54
CA ARG A 127 -8.59 -4.82 23.21
C ARG A 127 -9.69 -5.21 22.22
N ILE A 128 -9.63 -4.70 21.00
CA ILE A 128 -10.64 -4.89 19.94
C ILE A 128 -10.35 -6.17 19.12
N TRP A 129 -9.11 -6.67 19.12
CA TRP A 129 -8.73 -7.88 18.37
C TRP A 129 -9.32 -9.15 18.98
N ARG A 130 -10.43 -9.61 18.41
CA ARG A 130 -11.09 -10.87 18.76
C ARG A 130 -10.48 -12.09 18.06
N GLY A 131 -9.87 -11.91 16.88
CA GLY A 131 -9.32 -12.99 16.04
C GLY A 131 -7.79 -13.04 15.97
N GLU A 132 -7.29 -13.93 15.09
CA GLU A 132 -5.85 -14.10 14.83
C GLU A 132 -5.24 -12.93 14.05
N PHE A 133 -6.00 -12.31 13.15
CA PHE A 133 -5.56 -11.20 12.32
C PHE A 133 -6.15 -9.85 12.78
N SER A 134 -5.52 -8.77 12.32
CA SER A 134 -5.95 -7.41 12.64
C SER A 134 -7.37 -7.13 12.12
N PRO A 135 -8.20 -6.36 12.86
CA PRO A 135 -9.52 -5.92 12.40
C PRO A 135 -9.45 -5.25 11.03
N TYR A 136 -8.37 -4.51 10.78
CA TYR A 136 -8.10 -3.90 9.48
C TYR A 136 -7.93 -4.92 8.35
N ALA A 137 -7.11 -5.96 8.56
CA ALA A 137 -6.93 -7.00 7.56
C ALA A 137 -8.23 -7.78 7.32
N MET A 138 -9.01 -8.03 8.38
CA MET A 138 -10.31 -8.68 8.29
C MET A 138 -11.35 -7.85 7.53
N GLU A 139 -11.43 -6.55 7.82
CA GLU A 139 -12.30 -5.61 7.13
C GLU A 139 -11.94 -5.55 5.64
N LEU A 140 -10.66 -5.41 5.32
CA LEU A 140 -10.22 -5.40 3.94
C LEU A 140 -10.50 -6.72 3.21
N LEU A 141 -10.21 -7.86 3.85
CA LEU A 141 -10.47 -9.17 3.26
C LEU A 141 -11.96 -9.33 2.97
N ASN A 142 -12.83 -8.88 3.87
CA ASN A 142 -14.28 -8.87 3.65
C ASN A 142 -14.68 -8.00 2.44
N ASP A 143 -14.12 -6.80 2.31
CA ASP A 143 -14.37 -5.92 1.16
C ASP A 143 -13.92 -6.59 -0.15
N PHE A 144 -12.73 -7.18 -0.17
CA PHE A 144 -12.23 -7.90 -1.33
C PHE A 144 -13.06 -9.15 -1.66
N THR A 145 -13.59 -9.83 -0.65
CA THR A 145 -14.49 -10.98 -0.82
C THR A 145 -15.81 -10.57 -1.46
N GLN A 146 -16.37 -9.41 -1.07
CA GLN A 146 -17.55 -8.85 -1.73
C GLN A 146 -17.25 -8.48 -3.18
N ASN A 147 -16.13 -7.81 -3.43
CA ASN A 147 -15.72 -7.42 -4.79
C ASN A 147 -15.45 -8.64 -5.69
N ALA A 148 -14.96 -9.75 -5.13
CA ALA A 148 -14.73 -10.99 -5.87
C ALA A 148 -16.02 -11.55 -6.50
N GLN A 149 -17.20 -11.19 -6.00
CA GLN A 149 -18.48 -11.59 -6.60
C GLN A 149 -18.64 -11.08 -8.04
N GLY A 150 -18.05 -9.93 -8.36
CA GLY A 150 -18.02 -9.34 -9.71
C GLY A 150 -16.94 -9.92 -10.63
N CYS A 151 -16.15 -10.88 -10.16
CA CYS A 151 -15.08 -11.51 -10.92
C CYS A 151 -15.50 -12.88 -11.47
N GLU A 152 -15.01 -13.23 -12.66
CA GLU A 152 -15.23 -14.52 -13.32
C GLU A 152 -13.90 -15.22 -13.64
N VAL A 153 -13.81 -16.53 -13.37
CA VAL A 153 -12.59 -17.31 -13.61
C VAL A 153 -12.67 -17.98 -14.97
N VAL A 154 -11.62 -17.78 -15.77
CA VAL A 154 -11.33 -18.53 -16.99
C VAL A 154 -10.13 -19.43 -16.68
N PHE A 155 -10.39 -20.73 -16.58
CA PHE A 155 -9.38 -21.72 -16.19
C PHE A 155 -9.07 -22.68 -17.34
N ASN A 156 -7.80 -22.75 -17.74
CA ASN A 156 -7.32 -23.60 -18.85
C ASN A 156 -6.48 -24.81 -18.40
N GLY A 157 -6.46 -25.16 -17.10
CA GLY A 157 -5.91 -26.45 -16.64
C GLY A 157 -4.50 -26.45 -16.04
N ASP A 158 -3.87 -25.30 -15.76
CA ASP A 158 -2.55 -25.20 -15.09
C ASP A 158 -2.62 -24.28 -13.85
N ASN A 159 -1.52 -24.07 -13.11
CA ASN A 159 -1.40 -23.29 -11.87
C ASN A 159 -1.74 -21.77 -12.00
N GLY A 160 -2.09 -21.30 -13.20
CA GLY A 160 -2.43 -19.91 -13.50
C GLY A 160 -3.93 -19.77 -13.79
N TYR A 161 -4.58 -18.83 -13.10
CA TYR A 161 -5.98 -18.47 -13.34
C TYR A 161 -6.02 -17.16 -14.11
N GLU A 162 -6.81 -17.09 -15.18
CA GLU A 162 -7.21 -15.81 -15.74
C GLU A 162 -8.54 -15.43 -15.08
N VAL A 163 -8.62 -14.21 -14.54
CA VAL A 163 -9.80 -13.70 -13.86
C VAL A 163 -10.22 -12.41 -14.53
N VAL A 164 -11.49 -12.34 -14.93
CA VAL A 164 -12.10 -11.21 -15.60
C VAL A 164 -12.88 -10.38 -14.58
N GLU A 165 -12.64 -9.07 -14.58
CA GLU A 165 -13.36 -8.06 -13.79
C GLU A 165 -13.82 -6.93 -14.73
N GLY A 166 -15.09 -6.97 -15.15
CA GLY A 166 -15.60 -6.05 -16.17
C GLY A 166 -14.82 -6.15 -17.47
N ALA A 167 -14.11 -5.08 -17.85
CA ALA A 167 -13.29 -5.02 -19.06
C ALA A 167 -11.83 -5.47 -18.83
N HIS A 168 -11.39 -5.60 -17.58
CA HIS A 168 -10.01 -5.94 -17.25
C HIS A 168 -9.84 -7.44 -17.06
N ARG A 169 -8.64 -7.93 -17.36
CA ARG A 169 -8.24 -9.32 -17.16
C ARG A 169 -6.96 -9.38 -16.36
N HIS A 170 -6.92 -10.27 -15.38
CA HIS A 170 -5.78 -10.44 -14.52
C HIS A 170 -5.39 -11.91 -14.41
N THR A 171 -4.10 -12.19 -14.44
CA THR A 171 -3.58 -13.53 -14.19
C THR A 171 -3.18 -13.65 -12.72
N VAL A 172 -3.68 -14.70 -12.07
CA VAL A 172 -3.39 -15.05 -10.67
C VAL A 172 -2.53 -16.31 -10.64
N ASN A 173 -1.47 -16.26 -9.84
CA ASN A 173 -0.65 -17.42 -9.50
C ASN A 173 -0.74 -17.63 -7.98
N LEU A 174 -1.50 -18.65 -7.58
CA LEU A 174 -1.75 -18.97 -6.16
C LEU A 174 -0.47 -19.43 -5.45
N LEU A 175 0.39 -20.21 -6.13
CA LEU A 175 1.65 -20.71 -5.55
C LEU A 175 2.62 -19.58 -5.20
N LEU A 176 2.78 -18.61 -6.11
CA LEU A 176 3.63 -17.45 -5.90
C LEU A 176 2.94 -16.35 -5.08
N LYS A 177 1.65 -16.50 -4.80
CA LYS A 177 0.80 -15.50 -4.14
C LYS A 177 0.82 -14.16 -4.88
N LYS A 178 0.73 -14.21 -6.21
CA LYS A 178 0.83 -13.06 -7.10
C LYS A 178 -0.40 -12.88 -7.96
N CYS A 179 -0.72 -11.64 -8.27
CA CYS A 179 -1.73 -11.28 -9.24
C CYS A 179 -1.26 -10.08 -10.06
N THR A 180 -1.57 -10.02 -11.35
CA THR A 180 -1.21 -8.87 -12.20
C THR A 180 -1.88 -7.55 -11.79
N CYS A 181 -2.95 -7.59 -10.99
CA CYS A 181 -3.47 -6.38 -10.34
C CYS A 181 -2.54 -5.87 -9.22
N ARG A 182 -1.55 -6.65 -8.80
CA ARG A 182 -0.53 -6.36 -7.76
C ARG A 182 -1.06 -6.08 -6.36
N THR A 183 -2.38 -6.07 -6.16
CA THR A 183 -2.99 -5.85 -4.85
C THR A 183 -2.51 -6.88 -3.84
N TRP A 184 -2.42 -8.16 -4.21
CA TRP A 184 -1.91 -9.19 -3.30
C TRP A 184 -0.40 -9.03 -3.02
N ASP A 185 0.37 -8.68 -4.04
CA ASP A 185 1.83 -8.45 -3.92
C ASP A 185 2.15 -7.31 -2.95
N LEU A 186 1.40 -6.20 -3.06
CA LEU A 186 1.64 -4.97 -2.32
C LEU A 186 1.02 -4.97 -0.92
N SER A 187 -0.16 -5.57 -0.78
CA SER A 187 -0.87 -5.61 0.51
C SER A 187 -0.45 -6.82 1.33
N GLY A 188 -0.17 -7.97 0.72
CA GLY A 188 -0.10 -9.26 1.40
C GLY A 188 -1.47 -9.85 1.77
N ILE A 189 -2.57 -9.26 1.32
CA ILE A 189 -3.94 -9.77 1.49
C ILE A 189 -4.43 -10.19 0.09
N PRO A 190 -5.03 -11.39 -0.07
CA PRO A 190 -5.56 -11.84 -1.36
C PRO A 190 -6.49 -10.79 -1.98
N CYS A 191 -6.23 -10.42 -3.23
CA CYS A 191 -7.07 -9.48 -3.97
C CYS A 191 -8.38 -10.15 -4.42
N PRO A 192 -9.39 -9.40 -4.91
CA PRO A 192 -10.64 -9.99 -5.40
C PRO A 192 -10.44 -11.11 -6.42
N HIS A 193 -9.47 -10.94 -7.33
CA HIS A 193 -9.12 -11.97 -8.32
C HIS A 193 -8.52 -13.23 -7.68
N ALA A 194 -7.65 -13.05 -6.70
CA ALA A 194 -7.02 -14.16 -5.98
C ALA A 194 -8.05 -14.91 -5.13
N ILE A 195 -8.94 -14.20 -4.45
CA ILE A 195 -10.06 -14.78 -3.70
C ILE A 195 -10.92 -15.63 -4.64
N LYS A 196 -11.27 -15.10 -5.82
CA LYS A 196 -12.07 -15.86 -6.79
C LYS A 196 -11.36 -17.15 -7.26
N ALA A 197 -10.05 -17.09 -7.46
CA ALA A 197 -9.26 -18.28 -7.81
C ALA A 197 -9.18 -19.29 -6.64
N LEU A 198 -9.03 -18.82 -5.39
CA LEU A 198 -9.03 -19.66 -4.18
C LEU A 198 -10.39 -20.34 -3.96
N ASP A 199 -11.50 -19.59 -4.15
CA ASP A 199 -12.86 -20.11 -4.05
C ASP A 199 -13.09 -21.25 -5.06
N ASN A 200 -12.57 -21.10 -6.28
CA ASN A 200 -12.63 -22.14 -7.30
C ASN A 200 -11.89 -23.43 -6.87
N ASN A 201 -10.83 -23.30 -6.08
CA ASN A 201 -10.09 -24.41 -5.48
C ASN A 201 -10.66 -24.91 -4.15
N LYS A 202 -11.69 -24.24 -3.60
CA LYS A 202 -12.24 -24.49 -2.26
C LYS A 202 -11.20 -24.28 -1.15
N GLU A 203 -10.27 -23.34 -1.36
CA GLU A 203 -9.29 -22.90 -0.38
C GLU A 203 -9.82 -21.68 0.38
N ASP A 204 -9.53 -21.58 1.67
CA ASP A 204 -9.95 -20.44 2.50
C ASP A 204 -9.03 -19.23 2.27
N PRO A 205 -9.52 -18.09 1.75
CA PRO A 205 -8.70 -16.90 1.54
C PRO A 205 -8.06 -16.34 2.81
N LEU A 206 -8.66 -16.58 3.98
CA LEU A 206 -8.09 -16.13 5.26
C LEU A 206 -6.73 -16.79 5.54
N SER A 207 -6.54 -18.05 5.13
CA SER A 207 -5.28 -18.78 5.29
C SER A 207 -4.13 -18.20 4.46
N GLU A 208 -4.47 -17.38 3.46
CA GLU A 208 -3.56 -16.78 2.51
C GLU A 208 -3.16 -15.32 2.86
N VAL A 209 -3.69 -14.78 3.96
CA VAL A 209 -3.31 -13.47 4.51
C VAL A 209 -1.89 -13.51 5.07
N HIS A 210 -1.09 -12.49 4.74
CA HIS A 210 0.30 -12.41 5.18
C HIS A 210 0.42 -12.34 6.71
N TRP A 211 1.36 -13.13 7.25
CA TRP A 211 1.68 -13.22 8.68
C TRP A 211 1.84 -11.86 9.39
N TRP A 212 2.30 -10.81 8.70
CA TRP A 212 2.50 -9.48 9.30
C TRP A 212 1.22 -8.85 9.86
N TYR A 213 0.05 -9.30 9.41
CA TYR A 213 -1.24 -8.88 9.97
C TYR A 213 -1.68 -9.69 11.19
N SER A 214 -0.93 -10.73 11.56
CA SER A 214 -1.26 -11.59 12.70
C SER A 214 -1.00 -10.89 14.05
N LYS A 215 -1.72 -11.36 15.07
CA LYS A 215 -1.62 -10.84 16.44
C LYS A 215 -0.23 -11.09 17.01
N LYS A 216 0.37 -12.21 16.61
CA LYS A 216 1.74 -12.57 16.99
C LYS A 216 2.76 -11.62 16.37
N ALA A 217 2.64 -11.30 15.08
CA ALA A 217 3.51 -10.31 14.43
C ALA A 217 3.36 -8.93 15.09
N TYR A 218 2.13 -8.47 15.33
CA TYR A 218 1.87 -7.24 16.06
C TYR A 218 2.55 -7.23 17.44
N MET A 219 2.35 -8.29 18.23
CA MET A 219 2.98 -8.40 19.55
C MET A 219 4.51 -8.35 19.49
N LEU A 220 5.13 -8.99 18.49
CA LEU A 220 6.59 -8.95 18.32
C LEU A 220 7.09 -7.55 17.99
N VAL A 221 6.42 -6.85 17.06
CA VAL A 221 6.79 -5.47 16.68
C VAL A 221 6.69 -4.51 17.86
N TYR A 222 5.68 -4.70 18.73
CA TYR A 222 5.42 -3.82 19.87
C TYR A 222 5.95 -4.35 21.21
N MET A 223 6.64 -5.50 21.22
CA MET A 223 7.23 -6.05 22.44
C MET A 223 8.31 -5.13 23.00
N HIS A 224 9.02 -4.43 22.11
CA HIS A 224 10.09 -3.51 22.45
C HIS A 224 9.61 -2.07 22.27
N LYS A 225 9.35 -1.38 23.39
CA LYS A 225 9.05 0.05 23.38
C LYS A 225 10.30 0.82 22.99
N LEU A 226 10.21 1.66 21.95
CA LEU A 226 11.25 2.65 21.66
C LEU A 226 11.44 3.52 22.90
N GLN A 227 12.62 3.43 23.51
CA GLN A 227 12.95 4.27 24.65
C GLN A 227 13.13 5.72 24.16
N PRO A 228 12.67 6.72 24.92
CA PRO A 228 12.86 8.11 24.54
C PRO A 228 14.35 8.40 24.39
N VAL A 229 14.74 8.90 23.21
CA VAL A 229 16.10 9.36 22.94
C VAL A 229 16.17 10.85 23.28
N ARG A 230 17.19 11.25 24.05
CA ARG A 230 17.43 12.65 24.40
C ARG A 230 17.75 13.43 23.11
N GLY A 231 16.91 14.39 22.75
CA GLY A 231 17.20 15.33 21.67
C GLY A 231 18.36 16.26 22.02
N ASP A 232 19.13 16.65 21.02
CA ASP A 232 20.19 17.66 21.19
C ASP A 232 19.59 19.01 21.57
N LYS A 233 20.30 19.77 22.40
CA LYS A 233 19.90 21.14 22.76
C LYS A 233 20.09 22.04 21.53
N PHE A 234 19.01 22.71 21.11
CA PHE A 234 19.05 23.85 20.21
C PHE A 234 19.73 25.05 20.87
#